data_AF-A0A850PT53-F1
#
_entry.id   AF-A0A850PT53-F1
#
_cell.length_a   1.000
_cell.length_b   1.000
_cell.length_c   1.000
_cell.angle_alpha   90.00
_cell.angle_beta   90.00
_cell.angle_gamma   90.00
#
_symmetry.space_group_name_H-M   'P 1'
#
loop_
_entity.id
_entity.type
_entity.pdbx_description
1 polymer ?
#
loop_
_entity_poly.entity_id
_entity_poly.type
_entity_poly.pdbx_seq_one_letter_code
_entity_poly.pdbx_strand_id
1 'polypeptide(L)'
;MSNDTPRAAFDASIAEILAEWGQPLSFSRGRLATALETLYRAELEFPPTWTEHRSETFITNHADLDLGEVATQFDDLIETVTNDHGLRYGTLPHPDDASEMIRTARLDALNDILEQRLDYELPNEIEAHSAEDAEVRRR
;
A
#
# COMPACT_ATOMS: atom_id res chain seq x y z
N MET A 1 4.34 -5.88 -26.92
CA MET A 1 3.04 -5.45 -26.36
C MET A 1 3.34 -5.12 -24.91
N SER A 2 3.47 -3.84 -24.59
CA SER A 2 3.73 -3.41 -23.21
C SER A 2 2.52 -3.79 -22.37
N ASN A 3 2.71 -4.60 -21.34
CA ASN A 3 1.73 -4.77 -20.27
C ASN A 3 1.77 -3.50 -19.39
N ASP A 4 1.39 -2.35 -19.97
CA ASP A 4 1.22 -1.07 -19.28
C ASP A 4 -0.08 -1.07 -18.48
N THR A 5 -0.25 -2.09 -17.63
CA THR A 5 -1.34 -2.11 -16.66
C THR A 5 -0.94 -1.24 -15.47
N PRO A 6 -1.86 -0.45 -14.88
CA PRO A 6 -1.59 0.32 -13.67
C PRO A 6 -0.97 -0.51 -12.54
N ARG A 7 -1.37 -1.78 -12.40
CA ARG A 7 -0.75 -2.75 -11.49
C ARG A 7 0.74 -2.98 -11.78
N ALA A 8 1.12 -3.22 -13.03
CA ALA A 8 2.53 -3.41 -13.40
C ALA A 8 3.38 -2.14 -13.18
N ALA A 9 2.81 -0.95 -13.40
CA ALA A 9 3.47 0.31 -13.10
C ALA A 9 3.64 0.53 -11.59
N PHE A 10 2.64 0.13 -10.80
CA PHE A 10 2.70 0.08 -9.35
C PHE A 10 3.82 -0.87 -8.89
N ASP A 11 3.82 -2.11 -9.35
CA ASP A 11 4.81 -3.13 -8.98
C ASP A 11 6.25 -2.68 -9.31
N ALA A 12 6.45 -2.04 -10.46
CA ALA A 12 7.74 -1.45 -10.84
C ALA A 12 8.16 -0.32 -9.88
N SER A 13 7.23 0.57 -9.52
CA SER A 13 7.48 1.65 -8.56
C SER A 13 7.84 1.10 -7.17
N ILE A 14 7.13 0.06 -6.71
CA ILE A 14 7.42 -0.62 -5.45
C ILE A 14 8.79 -1.30 -5.50
N ALA A 15 9.12 -1.98 -6.59
CA ALA A 15 10.43 -2.62 -6.74
C ALA A 15 11.59 -1.61 -6.63
N GLU A 16 11.44 -0.40 -7.19
CA GLU A 16 12.40 0.69 -7.05
C GLU A 16 12.48 1.21 -5.61
N ILE A 17 11.33 1.46 -4.98
CA ILE A 17 11.26 1.95 -3.58
C ILE A 17 11.91 0.95 -2.62
N LEU A 18 11.66 -0.34 -2.82
CA LEU A 18 12.25 -1.41 -2.02
C LEU A 18 13.74 -1.62 -2.31
N ALA A 19 14.21 -1.28 -3.52
CA ALA A 19 15.62 -1.33 -3.89
C ALA A 19 16.45 -0.19 -3.29
N GLU A 20 15.82 0.93 -2.89
CA GLU A 20 16.44 2.04 -2.16
C GLU A 20 16.68 1.71 -0.66
N TRP A 21 17.11 0.48 -0.43
CA TRP A 21 17.43 -0.11 0.86
C TRP A 21 18.42 0.78 1.63
N GLY A 22 18.01 1.26 2.81
CA GLY A 22 18.83 2.09 3.70
C GLY A 22 18.53 3.59 3.67
N GLN A 23 17.65 4.07 2.78
CA GLN A 23 17.10 5.42 2.88
C GLN A 23 15.83 5.42 3.74
N PRO A 24 15.59 6.46 4.56
CA PRO A 24 14.31 6.64 5.23
C PRO A 24 13.18 6.69 4.20
N LEU A 25 12.03 6.09 4.53
CA LEU A 25 10.85 6.10 3.66
C LEU A 25 10.37 7.51 3.28
N SER A 26 10.72 8.53 4.06
CA SER A 26 10.45 9.92 3.72
C SER A 26 10.96 10.34 2.34
N PHE A 27 12.02 9.71 1.82
CA PHE A 27 12.56 9.96 0.48
C PHE A 27 11.66 9.43 -0.65
N SER A 28 10.91 8.37 -0.35
CA SER A 28 10.06 7.65 -1.30
C SER A 28 8.57 7.80 -1.01
N ARG A 29 8.21 8.51 0.06
CA ARG A 29 6.85 8.75 0.51
C ARG A 29 5.96 9.33 -0.59
N GLY A 30 6.45 10.33 -1.33
CA GLY A 30 5.69 10.92 -2.43
C GLY A 30 5.46 9.95 -3.59
N ARG A 31 6.46 9.13 -3.94
CA ARG A 31 6.33 8.11 -4.99
C ARG A 31 5.36 7.01 -4.58
N LEU A 32 5.44 6.57 -3.32
CA LEU A 32 4.53 5.56 -2.77
C LEU A 32 3.08 6.07 -2.75
N ALA A 33 2.86 7.32 -2.33
CA ALA A 33 1.53 7.95 -2.38
C ALA A 33 0.95 7.95 -3.79
N THR A 34 1.72 8.44 -4.78
CA THR A 34 1.28 8.46 -6.18
C THR A 34 1.03 7.05 -6.74
N ALA A 35 1.84 6.07 -6.34
CA ALA A 35 1.66 4.68 -6.74
C ALA A 35 0.34 4.13 -6.18
N LEU A 36 0.07 4.31 -4.88
CA LEU A 36 -1.18 3.89 -4.23
C LEU A 36 -2.41 4.56 -4.87
N GLU A 37 -2.37 5.87 -5.12
CA GLU A 37 -3.46 6.58 -5.79
C GLU A 37 -3.71 6.02 -7.20
N THR A 38 -2.65 5.74 -7.96
CA THR A 38 -2.74 5.17 -9.31
C THR A 38 -3.34 3.78 -9.28
N LEU A 39 -2.96 2.96 -8.30
CA LEU A 39 -3.50 1.63 -8.09
C LEU A 39 -4.99 1.69 -7.73
N TYR A 40 -5.37 2.52 -6.77
CA TYR A 40 -6.76 2.66 -6.32
C TYR A 40 -7.67 3.18 -7.43
N ARG A 41 -7.20 4.14 -8.23
CA ARG A 41 -7.94 4.61 -9.40
C ARG A 41 -8.18 3.52 -10.45
N ALA A 42 -7.28 2.55 -10.54
CA ALA A 42 -7.37 1.48 -11.53
C ALA A 42 -8.17 0.26 -11.05
N GLU A 43 -8.05 -0.10 -9.77
CA GLU A 43 -8.61 -1.34 -9.22
C GLU A 43 -9.97 -1.14 -8.53
N LEU A 44 -10.28 0.07 -8.03
CA LEU A 44 -11.56 0.32 -7.35
C LEU A 44 -12.67 0.68 -8.34
N GLU A 45 -13.81 0.02 -8.19
CA GLU A 45 -15.02 0.34 -8.93
C GLU A 45 -15.90 1.32 -8.16
N PHE A 46 -16.03 2.54 -8.67
CA PHE A 46 -16.87 3.57 -8.07
C PHE A 46 -18.30 3.58 -8.65
N PRO A 47 -19.32 3.81 -7.82
CA PRO A 47 -20.70 3.89 -8.27
C PRO A 47 -20.93 5.14 -9.15
N PRO A 48 -21.84 5.08 -10.14
CA PRO A 48 -22.13 6.23 -11.01
C PRO A 48 -22.82 7.39 -10.28
N THR A 49 -23.29 7.16 -9.05
CA THR A 49 -23.89 8.18 -8.20
C THR A 49 -22.87 9.10 -7.53
N TRP A 50 -21.59 8.72 -7.52
CA TRP A 50 -20.52 9.55 -6.98
C TRP A 50 -20.00 10.51 -8.06
N THR A 51 -19.69 11.74 -7.65
CA THR A 51 -18.99 12.68 -8.52
C THR A 51 -17.51 12.29 -8.61
N GLU A 52 -16.87 12.63 -9.72
CA GLU A 52 -15.42 12.45 -9.91
C GLU A 52 -14.62 13.04 -8.74
N HIS A 53 -14.98 14.26 -8.30
CA HIS A 53 -14.35 14.89 -7.14
C HIS A 53 -14.46 14.08 -5.85
N ARG A 54 -15.58 13.39 -5.63
CA ARG A 54 -15.77 12.53 -4.46
C ARG A 54 -14.91 11.28 -4.55
N SER A 55 -14.88 10.61 -5.71
CA SER A 55 -14.05 9.42 -5.91
C SER A 55 -12.56 9.77 -5.78
N GLU A 56 -12.10 10.87 -6.35
CA GLU A 56 -10.72 11.33 -6.20
C GLU A 56 -10.39 11.68 -4.74
N THR A 57 -11.30 12.35 -4.02
CA THR A 57 -11.10 12.63 -2.59
C THR A 57 -11.01 11.34 -1.77
N PHE A 58 -11.84 10.34 -2.09
CA PHE A 58 -11.79 9.03 -1.45
C PHE A 58 -10.45 8.35 -1.70
N ILE A 59 -9.98 8.31 -2.95
CA ILE A 59 -8.69 7.74 -3.34
C ILE A 59 -7.54 8.43 -2.59
N THR A 60 -7.45 9.76 -2.64
CA THR A 60 -6.35 10.50 -2.01
C THR A 60 -6.33 10.33 -0.49
N ASN A 61 -7.49 10.36 0.17
CA ASN A 61 -7.55 10.19 1.63
C ASN A 61 -7.09 8.79 2.05
N HIS A 62 -7.57 7.75 1.36
CA HIS A 62 -7.20 6.37 1.66
C HIS A 62 -5.74 6.09 1.31
N ALA A 63 -5.23 6.63 0.20
CA ALA A 63 -3.81 6.53 -0.14
C ALA A 63 -2.90 7.18 0.91
N ASP A 64 -3.26 8.33 1.50
CA ASP A 64 -2.46 8.96 2.56
C ASP A 64 -2.52 8.19 3.89
N LEU A 65 -3.69 7.62 4.24
CA LEU A 65 -3.83 6.75 5.41
C LEU A 65 -2.96 5.49 5.27
N ASP A 66 -3.09 4.79 4.15
CA ASP A 66 -2.36 3.55 3.89
C ASP A 66 -0.86 3.81 3.77
N LEU A 67 -0.46 4.97 3.23
CA LEU A 67 0.93 5.42 3.23
C LEU A 67 1.49 5.56 4.65
N GLY A 68 0.70 6.07 5.59
CA GLY A 68 1.10 6.18 6.99
C GLY A 68 1.31 4.80 7.62
N GLU A 69 0.37 3.89 7.41
CA GLU A 69 0.43 2.52 7.93
C GLU A 69 1.61 1.73 7.35
N VAL A 70 1.76 1.73 6.02
CA VAL A 70 2.89 1.10 5.33
C VAL A 70 4.21 1.66 5.83
N ALA A 71 4.30 2.98 6.04
CA ALA A 71 5.53 3.58 6.52
C ALA A 71 5.90 3.10 7.93
N THR A 72 4.94 3.07 8.85
CA THR A 72 5.15 2.53 10.19
C THR A 72 5.55 1.06 10.17
N GLN A 73 4.83 0.23 9.40
CA GLN A 73 5.13 -1.20 9.34
C GLN A 73 6.51 -1.47 8.73
N PHE A 74 6.91 -0.72 7.72
CA PHE A 74 8.24 -0.87 7.10
C PHE A 74 9.39 -0.49 8.04
N ASP A 75 9.19 0.47 8.94
CA ASP A 75 10.14 0.82 9.98
C ASP A 75 10.21 -0.29 11.05
N ASP A 76 9.04 -0.79 11.50
CA ASP A 76 8.95 -1.89 12.48
C ASP A 76 9.59 -3.20 11.96
N LEU A 77 9.49 -3.47 10.65
CA LEU A 77 10.08 -4.66 10.03
C LEU A 77 11.61 -4.64 10.02
N ILE A 78 12.25 -3.46 10.00
CA ILE A 78 13.72 -3.38 10.12
C ILE A 78 14.16 -3.98 11.45
N GLU A 79 13.53 -3.54 12.54
CA GLU A 79 13.86 -4.01 13.88
C GLU A 79 13.42 -5.46 14.08
N THR A 80 12.22 -5.83 13.64
CA THR A 80 11.65 -7.16 13.83
C THR A 80 12.49 -8.24 13.13
N VAL A 81 12.82 -8.05 11.85
CA VAL A 81 13.56 -9.06 11.07
C VAL A 81 14.98 -9.24 11.60
N THR A 82 15.65 -8.15 11.99
CA THR A 82 17.02 -8.22 12.53
C THR A 82 17.05 -8.85 13.93
N ASN A 83 16.10 -8.49 14.79
CA ASN A 83 15.97 -9.08 16.13
C ASN A 83 15.58 -10.56 16.08
N ASP A 84 14.61 -10.95 15.25
CA ASP A 84 14.20 -12.35 15.10
C ASP A 84 15.34 -13.24 14.62
N HIS A 85 16.17 -12.74 13.70
CA HIS A 85 17.37 -13.45 13.28
C HIS A 85 18.35 -13.61 14.44
N GLY A 86 18.62 -12.53 15.19
CA GLY A 86 19.50 -12.56 16.36
C GLY A 86 19.03 -13.54 17.42
N LEU A 87 17.72 -13.58 17.71
CA LEU A 87 17.11 -14.51 18.65
C LEU A 87 17.19 -15.97 18.17
N ARG A 88 17.00 -16.21 16.87
CA ARG A 88 17.00 -17.57 16.30
C ARG A 88 18.39 -18.17 16.15
N TYR A 89 19.38 -17.37 15.76
CA TYR A 89 20.71 -17.86 15.38
C TYR A 89 21.84 -17.40 16.31
N GLY A 90 21.55 -16.52 17.27
CA GLY A 90 22.55 -15.99 18.23
C GLY A 90 23.52 -14.97 17.63
N THR A 91 23.33 -14.60 16.35
CA THR A 91 24.14 -13.61 15.64
C THR A 91 23.26 -12.73 14.76
N LEU A 92 23.69 -11.50 14.51
CA LEU A 92 23.06 -10.64 13.51
C LEU A 92 23.30 -11.20 12.09
N PRO A 93 22.36 -11.00 11.15
CA PRO A 93 22.54 -11.38 9.76
C PRO A 93 23.69 -10.58 9.12
N HIS A 94 24.32 -11.14 8.08
CA HIS A 94 25.24 -10.37 7.25
C HIS A 94 24.46 -9.19 6.59
N PRO A 95 25.07 -8.01 6.38
CA PRO A 95 24.35 -6.84 5.86
C PRO A 95 23.59 -7.09 4.54
N ASP A 96 24.19 -7.85 3.63
CA ASP A 96 23.55 -8.21 2.36
C ASP A 96 22.34 -9.12 2.56
N ASP A 97 22.45 -10.10 3.47
CA ASP A 97 21.35 -10.99 3.82
C ASP A 97 20.22 -10.23 4.54
N ALA A 98 20.59 -9.31 5.44
CA ALA A 98 19.63 -8.45 6.14
C ALA A 98 18.83 -7.59 5.15
N SER A 99 19.50 -7.04 4.13
CA SER A 99 18.87 -6.27 3.06
C SER A 99 17.81 -7.07 2.32
N GLU A 100 18.14 -8.27 1.86
CA GLU A 100 17.20 -9.12 1.13
C GLU A 100 16.06 -9.63 2.02
N MET A 101 16.36 -9.97 3.27
CA MET A 101 15.34 -10.40 4.24
C MET A 101 14.30 -9.31 4.50
N ILE A 102 14.74 -8.07 4.74
CA ILE A 102 13.82 -6.98 5.06
C ILE A 102 13.11 -6.49 3.80
N ARG A 103 13.77 -6.50 2.64
CA ARG A 103 13.12 -6.27 1.34
C ARG A 103 11.95 -7.23 1.13
N THR A 104 12.17 -8.53 1.36
CA THR A 104 11.14 -9.56 1.23
C THR A 104 10.00 -9.31 2.22
N ALA A 105 10.32 -9.08 3.49
CA ALA A 105 9.31 -8.83 4.52
C ALA A 105 8.45 -7.59 4.25
N ARG A 106 9.06 -6.52 3.73
CA ARG A 106 8.35 -5.29 3.34
C ARG A 106 7.42 -5.52 2.14
N LEU A 107 7.85 -6.31 1.16
CA LEU A 107 7.01 -6.67 0.03
C LEU A 107 5.81 -7.50 0.47
N ASP A 108 6.04 -8.51 1.32
CA ASP A 108 4.97 -9.36 1.86
C ASP A 108 3.95 -8.53 2.65
N ALA A 109 4.43 -7.68 3.57
CA ALA A 109 3.55 -6.81 4.35
C ALA A 109 2.74 -5.83 3.50
N LEU A 110 3.35 -5.24 2.46
CA LEU A 110 2.64 -4.38 1.53
C LEU A 110 1.56 -5.15 0.77
N ASN A 111 1.86 -6.35 0.29
CA ASN A 111 0.88 -7.19 -0.41
C ASN A 111 -0.28 -7.56 0.52
N ASP A 112 0.00 -7.95 1.76
CA ASP A 112 -1.02 -8.28 2.76
C ASP A 112 -1.96 -7.10 3.02
N ILE A 113 -1.41 -5.89 3.19
CA ILE A 113 -2.22 -4.66 3.32
C ILE A 113 -3.07 -4.47 2.06
N LEU A 114 -2.45 -4.49 0.88
CA LEU A 114 -3.16 -4.20 -0.37
C LEU A 114 -4.26 -5.21 -0.68
N GLU A 115 -4.05 -6.49 -0.41
CA GLU A 115 -5.08 -7.52 -0.54
C GLU A 115 -6.25 -7.22 0.39
N GLN A 116 -6.00 -6.91 1.66
CA GLN A 116 -7.06 -6.56 2.61
C GLN A 116 -7.84 -5.31 2.17
N ARG A 117 -7.11 -4.27 1.73
CA ARG A 117 -7.68 -2.97 1.34
C ARG A 117 -8.51 -3.07 0.06
N LEU A 118 -7.97 -3.71 -0.97
CA LEU A 118 -8.61 -3.79 -2.29
C LEU A 118 -9.71 -4.83 -2.36
N ASP A 119 -9.57 -5.97 -1.68
CA ASP A 119 -10.53 -7.07 -1.83
C ASP A 119 -11.72 -6.93 -0.87
N TYR A 120 -11.56 -6.20 0.24
CA TYR A 120 -12.57 -6.14 1.30
C TYR A 120 -12.86 -4.72 1.75
N GLU A 121 -11.90 -4.00 2.30
CA GLU A 121 -12.22 -2.78 3.06
C GLU A 121 -12.77 -1.66 2.20
N LEU A 122 -12.03 -1.28 1.15
CA LEU A 122 -12.40 -0.15 0.29
C LEU A 122 -13.68 -0.43 -0.52
N PRO A 123 -13.87 -1.61 -1.15
CA PRO A 123 -15.13 -1.92 -1.80
C PRO A 123 -16.34 -1.88 -0.85
N ASN A 124 -16.20 -2.44 0.36
CA ASN A 124 -17.29 -2.44 1.34
C ASN A 124 -17.64 -1.02 1.80
N GLU A 125 -16.64 -0.16 2.00
CA GLU A 125 -16.85 1.24 2.37
C GLU A 125 -17.56 2.02 1.25
N ILE A 126 -17.15 1.81 -0.01
CA ILE A 126 -17.80 2.39 -1.19
C ILE A 126 -19.27 1.94 -1.27
N GLU A 127 -19.55 0.66 -1.08
CA GLU A 127 -20.91 0.11 -1.09
C GLU A 127 -21.77 0.71 0.04
N ALA A 128 -21.23 0.77 1.26
CA ALA A 128 -21.94 1.32 2.42
C ALA A 128 -22.35 2.78 2.18
N HIS A 129 -21.42 3.61 1.75
CA HIS A 129 -21.69 5.01 1.42
C HIS A 129 -22.70 5.18 0.27
N SER A 130 -22.70 4.25 -0.69
CA SER A 130 -23.68 4.25 -1.79
C SER A 130 -25.08 3.88 -1.32
N ALA A 131 -25.19 2.94 -0.39
CA ALA A 131 -26.45 2.53 0.21
C ALA A 131 -27.07 3.66 1.05
N GLU A 132 -26.25 4.37 1.84
CA GLU A 132 -26.66 5.54 2.62
C GLU A 132 -27.22 6.66 1.72
N ASP A 133 -26.52 6.98 0.63
CA ASP A 133 -26.96 7.98 -0.33
C ASP A 133 -28.30 7.61 -0.99
N ALA A 134 -28.52 6.33 -1.27
CA ALA A 134 -29.77 5.83 -1.84
C ALA A 134 -30.93 5.94 -0.85
N GLU A 135 -30.70 5.68 0.44
CA GLU A 135 -31.70 5.80 1.50
C GLU A 135 -32.06 7.26 1.79
N VAL A 136 -31.08 8.18 1.81
CA VAL A 136 -31.33 9.61 1.96
C VAL A 136 -32.19 10.16 0.82
N ARG A 137 -31.97 9.69 -0.42
CA ARG A 137 -32.77 10.11 -1.59
C ARG A 137 -34.20 9.56 -1.61
N ARG A 138 -34.52 8.52 -0.82
CA ARG A 138 -35.88 7.95 -0.72
C ARG A 138 -36.74 8.61 0.36
N ARG A 139 -36.14 9.37 1.27
CA ARG A 139 -36.83 10.12 2.34
C ARG A 139 -37.22 11.51 1.88
#